data_AF-A0A935TNS1-F1
#
_entry.id   AF-A0A935TNS1-F1
#
_cell.length_a   1.000
_cell.length_b   1.000
_cell.length_c   1.000
_cell.angle_alpha   90.00
_cell.angle_beta   90.00
_cell.angle_gamma   90.00
#
_symmetry.space_group_name_H-M   'P 1'
#
loop_
_entity.id
_entity.type
_entity.pdbx_description
1 polymer ?
#
loop_
_entity_poly.entity_id
_entity_poly.type
_entity_poly.pdbx_seq_one_letter_code
_entity_poly.pdbx_strand_id
1 'polypeptide(L)'
;MKKVFKYLAYVAVIIFVVIAALLSYVKFALPNLGPPPNLTVQITPEKIARGSYLAHHVMLCVECHSTRDWTSFSGPMVPGTEGKGGAVFDQNLGFPGRYIAPNLTPFHLKDWTDGEIFHAVTEGVSKDGRALFPIMPHHLYGQLDKNDIEAVIAYIRSLKPIESKNEISSSDFPMNFIINTIPKKAAFTTIPPKTDKLNYGKYIITASACMGCHTKQEKGKFVGELYAGGFEFKFPDGSVVRSANLTPDKTTGLGDWTVEKFVGRFKTYADSAYINPQVKPKEFQTTMSWTMYAGMDTEDLTAIYNYLQSLSPVNNKVEKFTPAK
;
A
#
# COMPACT_ATOMS: atom_id res chain seq x y z
N MET A 1 15.35 42.37 -36.56
CA MET A 1 15.70 40.93 -36.47
C MET A 1 16.73 40.62 -35.38
N LYS A 2 17.97 41.16 -35.39
CA LYS A 2 19.01 40.85 -34.38
C LYS A 2 18.60 41.11 -32.90
N LYS A 3 17.87 42.20 -32.62
CA LYS A 3 17.37 42.50 -31.26
C LYS A 3 16.33 41.47 -30.77
N VAL A 4 15.47 40.98 -31.66
CA VAL A 4 14.45 39.97 -31.33
C VAL A 4 15.10 38.64 -30.94
N PHE A 5 16.09 38.18 -31.71
CA PHE A 5 16.87 36.98 -31.35
C PHE A 5 17.61 37.12 -30.01
N LYS A 6 18.15 38.31 -29.71
CA LYS A 6 18.80 38.60 -28.42
C LYS A 6 17.81 38.50 -27.25
N TYR A 7 16.59 39.06 -27.39
CA TYR A 7 15.57 38.94 -26.36
C TYR A 7 15.03 37.52 -26.20
N LEU A 8 14.84 36.78 -27.30
CA LEU A 8 14.46 35.37 -27.25
C LEU A 8 15.52 34.52 -26.55
N ALA A 9 16.81 34.79 -26.79
CA ALA A 9 17.90 34.13 -26.09
C ALA A 9 17.90 34.45 -24.58
N TYR A 10 17.66 35.70 -24.18
CA TYR A 10 17.52 36.06 -22.77
C TYR A 10 16.34 35.37 -22.10
N VAL A 11 15.19 35.32 -22.77
CA VAL A 11 14.01 34.60 -22.26
C VAL A 11 14.33 33.12 -22.09
N ALA A 12 14.99 32.49 -23.07
CA ALA A 12 15.38 31.08 -22.98
C ALA A 12 16.34 30.80 -21.82
N VAL A 13 17.35 31.68 -21.61
CA VAL A 13 18.28 31.57 -20.47
C VAL A 13 17.55 31.74 -19.14
N ILE A 14 16.65 32.72 -19.02
CA ILE A 14 15.86 32.92 -17.80
C ILE A 14 14.99 31.69 -17.51
N ILE A 15 14.29 31.16 -18.52
CA ILE A 15 13.47 29.94 -18.37
C ILE A 15 14.35 28.78 -17.91
N PHE A 16 15.52 28.59 -18.51
CA PHE A 16 16.45 27.54 -18.11
C PHE A 16 16.91 27.68 -16.64
N VAL A 17 17.29 28.89 -16.23
CA VAL A 17 17.71 29.17 -14.85
C VAL A 17 16.57 28.91 -13.86
N VAL A 18 15.34 29.32 -14.20
CA VAL A 18 14.15 29.08 -13.36
C VAL A 18 13.86 27.58 -13.25
N ILE A 19 13.89 26.84 -14.36
CA ILE A 19 13.68 25.38 -14.35
C ILE A 19 14.76 24.69 -13.53
N ALA A 20 16.04 25.06 -13.71
CA ALA A 20 17.15 24.50 -12.95
C ALA A 20 16.99 24.77 -11.45
N ALA A 21 16.65 26.00 -11.05
CA ALA A 21 16.41 26.35 -9.66
C ALA A 21 15.24 25.55 -9.04
N LEU A 22 14.14 25.38 -9.79
CA LEU A 22 12.99 24.58 -9.36
C LEU A 22 13.37 23.09 -9.19
N LEU A 23 14.06 22.50 -10.17
CA LEU A 23 14.50 21.11 -10.09
C LEU A 23 15.50 20.90 -8.94
N SER A 24 16.41 21.84 -8.70
CA SER A 24 17.29 21.82 -7.54
C SER A 24 16.52 21.89 -6.22
N TYR A 25 15.53 22.77 -6.11
CA TYR A 25 14.68 22.86 -4.92
C TYR A 25 13.94 21.54 -4.67
N VAL A 26 13.30 20.96 -5.70
CA VAL A 26 12.60 19.67 -5.58
C VAL A 26 13.55 18.55 -5.18
N LYS A 27 14.79 18.55 -5.68
CA LYS A 27 15.75 17.48 -5.40
C LYS A 27 16.36 17.55 -4.00
N PHE A 28 16.69 18.76 -3.54
CA PHE A 28 17.52 18.98 -2.35
C PHE A 28 16.76 19.56 -1.15
N ALA A 29 15.60 20.18 -1.36
CA ALA A 29 14.81 20.77 -0.28
C ALA A 29 13.51 20.00 0.04
N LEU A 30 13.08 19.08 -0.82
CA LEU A 30 11.89 18.25 -0.61
C LEU A 30 12.27 16.76 -0.46
N PRO A 31 11.50 15.96 0.29
CA PRO A 31 10.33 16.34 1.09
C PRO A 31 10.70 17.14 2.35
N ASN A 32 9.91 18.16 2.69
CA ASN A 32 10.11 18.97 3.89
C ASN A 32 8.91 18.84 4.84
N LEU A 33 8.97 17.83 5.71
CA LEU A 33 7.90 17.53 6.68
C LEU A 33 8.30 17.82 8.14
N GLY A 34 9.55 18.26 8.37
CA GLY A 34 10.13 18.41 9.70
C GLY A 34 10.81 17.14 10.19
N PRO A 35 11.41 17.16 11.40
CA PRO A 35 12.05 16.00 11.98
C PRO A 35 11.02 14.94 12.42
N PRO A 36 11.42 13.66 12.52
CA PRO A 36 10.58 12.63 13.12
C PRO A 36 10.19 13.01 14.57
N PRO A 37 9.00 12.61 15.04
CA PRO A 37 8.57 12.91 16.41
C PRO A 37 9.47 12.22 17.44
N ASN A 38 9.68 12.86 18.59
CA ASN A 38 10.30 12.18 19.73
C ASN A 38 9.28 11.20 20.34
N LEU A 39 9.36 9.93 19.92
CA LEU A 39 8.42 8.87 20.26
C LEU A 39 9.19 7.66 20.80
N THR A 40 8.68 7.07 21.86
CA THR A 40 9.09 5.76 22.38
C THR A 40 7.84 4.93 22.58
N VAL A 41 7.73 3.84 21.83
CA VAL A 41 6.56 2.96 21.86
C VAL A 41 6.68 1.99 23.02
N GLN A 42 5.62 1.90 23.82
CA GLN A 42 5.53 0.88 24.86
C GLN A 42 5.31 -0.50 24.24
N ILE A 43 6.18 -1.45 24.57
CA ILE A 43 6.13 -2.83 24.05
C ILE A 43 5.42 -3.70 25.08
N THR A 44 4.09 -3.72 25.06
CA THR A 44 3.26 -4.61 25.90
C THR A 44 2.70 -5.77 25.07
N PRO A 45 2.36 -6.91 25.69
CA PRO A 45 1.73 -8.04 24.98
C PRO A 45 0.47 -7.65 24.19
N GLU A 46 -0.37 -6.79 24.75
CA GLU A 46 -1.62 -6.33 24.13
C GLU A 46 -1.34 -5.47 22.89
N LYS A 47 -0.34 -4.57 22.99
CA LYS A 47 0.04 -3.69 21.89
C LYS A 47 0.72 -4.48 20.76
N ILE A 48 1.54 -5.48 21.10
CA ILE A 48 2.10 -6.44 20.13
C ILE A 48 0.97 -7.22 19.45
N ALA A 49 0.00 -7.74 20.19
CA ALA A 49 -1.12 -8.50 19.61
C ALA A 49 -1.94 -7.66 18.63
N ARG A 50 -2.28 -6.42 19.02
CA ARG A 50 -2.97 -5.47 18.11
C ARG A 50 -2.12 -5.16 16.87
N GLY A 51 -0.82 -4.91 17.06
CA GLY A 51 0.10 -4.64 15.96
C GLY A 51 0.26 -5.81 15.00
N SER A 52 0.31 -7.03 15.54
CA SER A 52 0.39 -8.27 14.77
C SER A 52 -0.86 -8.44 13.90
N TYR A 53 -2.05 -8.27 14.49
CA TYR A 53 -3.32 -8.29 13.76
C TYR A 53 -3.33 -7.27 12.61
N LEU A 54 -2.94 -6.03 12.90
CA LEU A 54 -2.88 -4.98 11.88
C LEU A 54 -1.88 -5.32 10.77
N ALA A 55 -0.66 -5.74 11.12
CA ALA A 55 0.40 -6.02 10.17
C ALA A 55 0.12 -7.25 9.29
N HIS A 56 -0.56 -8.28 9.82
CA HIS A 56 -0.86 -9.53 9.10
C HIS A 56 -2.18 -9.50 8.34
N HIS A 57 -3.20 -8.81 8.85
CA HIS A 57 -4.57 -9.01 8.38
C HIS A 57 -5.25 -7.74 7.91
N VAL A 58 -4.84 -6.56 8.40
CA VAL A 58 -5.47 -5.29 8.04
C VAL A 58 -4.60 -4.53 7.07
N MET A 59 -3.48 -3.99 7.53
CA MET A 59 -2.53 -3.15 6.77
C MET A 59 -1.61 -3.96 5.86
N LEU A 60 -1.52 -5.27 6.07
CA LEU A 60 -0.71 -6.22 5.28
C LEU A 60 0.78 -5.82 5.14
N CYS A 61 1.39 -5.29 6.19
CA CYS A 61 2.82 -4.96 6.19
C CYS A 61 3.68 -6.17 5.80
N VAL A 62 3.35 -7.36 6.33
CA VAL A 62 4.12 -8.59 6.06
C VAL A 62 3.82 -9.20 4.69
N GLU A 63 2.89 -8.66 3.90
CA GLU A 63 2.68 -9.08 2.51
C GLU A 63 3.87 -8.70 1.63
N CYS A 64 4.26 -7.42 1.66
CA CYS A 64 5.36 -6.90 0.85
C CYS A 64 6.70 -7.07 1.57
N HIS A 65 6.70 -7.01 2.90
CA HIS A 65 7.92 -7.09 3.69
C HIS A 65 8.29 -8.52 4.11
N SER A 66 7.87 -9.54 3.37
CA SER A 66 8.26 -10.94 3.62
C SER A 66 8.45 -11.68 2.30
N THR A 67 8.91 -12.92 2.34
CA THR A 67 8.99 -13.76 1.13
C THR A 67 7.59 -14.25 0.75
N ARG A 68 7.22 -14.13 -0.52
CA ARG A 68 5.94 -14.61 -1.08
C ARG A 68 6.18 -15.81 -1.98
N ASP A 69 5.33 -16.82 -1.88
CA ASP A 69 5.34 -17.98 -2.78
C ASP A 69 4.31 -17.81 -3.91
N TRP A 70 4.74 -17.18 -5.01
CA TRP A 70 3.89 -16.97 -6.19
C TRP A 70 3.60 -18.23 -7.02
N THR A 71 4.16 -19.39 -6.66
CA THR A 71 3.76 -20.68 -7.25
C THR A 71 2.41 -21.17 -6.69
N SER A 72 2.05 -20.67 -5.50
CA SER A 72 0.77 -20.93 -4.85
C SER A 72 -0.26 -19.83 -5.17
N PHE A 73 -1.55 -20.19 -5.16
CA PHE A 73 -2.65 -19.25 -5.39
C PHE A 73 -2.60 -18.10 -4.38
N SER A 74 -2.85 -16.87 -4.85
CA SER A 74 -2.76 -15.62 -4.08
C SER A 74 -1.35 -15.25 -3.61
N GLY A 75 -0.33 -16.06 -3.87
CA GLY A 75 1.03 -15.79 -3.43
C GLY A 75 1.16 -15.66 -1.91
N PRO A 76 0.83 -16.68 -1.09
CA PRO A 76 0.92 -16.60 0.36
C PRO A 76 2.33 -16.23 0.84
N MET A 77 2.42 -15.63 2.01
CA MET A 77 3.69 -15.43 2.70
C MET A 77 4.30 -16.78 3.08
N VAL A 78 5.62 -16.91 2.90
CA VAL A 78 6.40 -18.06 3.37
C VAL A 78 6.60 -17.91 4.89
N PRO A 79 6.12 -18.86 5.72
CA PRO A 79 6.25 -18.79 7.17
C PRO A 79 7.70 -18.65 7.63
N GLY A 80 7.93 -17.86 8.68
CA GLY A 80 9.28 -17.63 9.22
C GLY A 80 10.10 -16.58 8.45
N THR A 81 9.49 -15.92 7.45
CA THR A 81 10.11 -14.80 6.72
C THR A 81 9.48 -13.45 7.04
N GLU A 82 8.69 -13.38 8.10
CA GLU A 82 7.95 -12.18 8.52
C GLU A 82 8.90 -10.99 8.67
N GLY A 83 8.67 -9.94 7.89
CA GLY A 83 9.47 -8.72 7.96
C GLY A 83 10.84 -8.83 7.29
N LYS A 84 11.22 -9.95 6.67
CA LYS A 84 12.50 -10.11 5.97
C LYS A 84 12.72 -9.10 4.83
N GLY A 85 11.64 -8.58 4.24
CA GLY A 85 11.66 -7.71 3.07
C GLY A 85 11.92 -8.47 1.77
N GLY A 86 12.23 -7.72 0.72
CA GLY A 86 12.73 -8.26 -0.55
C GLY A 86 11.72 -8.33 -1.69
N ALA A 87 10.44 -7.99 -1.48
CA ALA A 87 9.50 -7.86 -2.59
C ALA A 87 9.95 -6.74 -3.55
N VAL A 88 9.97 -7.04 -4.85
CA VAL A 88 10.43 -6.15 -5.92
C VAL A 88 9.25 -5.65 -6.73
N PHE A 89 9.16 -4.33 -6.87
CA PHE A 89 8.20 -3.63 -7.72
C PHE A 89 8.96 -2.82 -8.77
N ASP A 90 9.04 -3.34 -9.99
CA ASP A 90 9.84 -2.76 -11.05
C ASP A 90 9.04 -2.50 -12.34
N GLN A 91 9.74 -2.10 -13.39
CA GLN A 91 9.16 -1.71 -14.67
C GLN A 91 8.38 -2.86 -15.33
N ASN A 92 8.70 -4.12 -15.03
CA ASN A 92 7.94 -5.28 -15.56
C ASN A 92 6.51 -5.30 -15.01
N LEU A 93 6.31 -4.73 -13.81
CA LEU A 93 5.02 -4.53 -13.18
C LEU A 93 4.43 -3.13 -13.47
N GLY A 94 5.07 -2.34 -14.33
CA GLY A 94 4.63 -0.99 -14.71
C GLY A 94 5.04 0.12 -13.74
N PHE A 95 5.98 -0.14 -12.83
CA PHE A 95 6.46 0.87 -11.89
C PHE A 95 7.50 1.81 -12.54
N PRO A 96 7.53 3.10 -12.16
CA PRO A 96 8.46 4.10 -12.70
C PRO A 96 9.81 4.07 -11.97
N GLY A 97 10.41 2.90 -11.86
CA GLY A 97 11.62 2.65 -11.09
C GLY A 97 11.63 1.25 -10.51
N ARG A 98 12.62 0.96 -9.67
CA ARG A 98 12.79 -0.31 -8.96
C ARG A 98 12.65 -0.06 -7.47
N TYR A 99 11.53 -0.49 -6.91
CA TYR A 99 11.19 -0.32 -5.50
C TYR A 99 11.25 -1.67 -4.80
N ILE A 100 11.95 -1.73 -3.68
CA ILE A 100 12.21 -2.96 -2.94
C ILE A 100 11.79 -2.76 -1.50
N ALA A 101 10.93 -3.65 -1.01
CA ALA A 101 10.49 -3.62 0.37
C ALA A 101 11.68 -3.86 1.32
N PRO A 102 12.03 -2.92 2.22
CA PRO A 102 13.12 -3.10 3.16
C PRO A 102 12.80 -4.20 4.19
N ASN A 103 13.86 -4.70 4.82
CA ASN A 103 13.74 -5.60 5.96
C ASN A 103 13.20 -4.80 7.17
N LEU A 104 12.10 -5.23 7.76
CA LEU A 104 11.48 -4.61 8.94
C LEU A 104 11.99 -5.20 10.26
N THR A 105 12.71 -6.32 10.25
CA THR A 105 13.17 -6.94 11.49
C THR A 105 14.22 -6.06 12.19
N PRO A 106 14.51 -6.31 13.48
CA PRO A 106 15.57 -5.58 14.19
C PRO A 106 16.94 -5.68 13.52
N PHE A 107 17.18 -6.63 12.60
CA PHE A 107 18.41 -6.66 11.82
C PHE A 107 18.68 -5.34 11.07
N HIS A 108 17.65 -4.77 10.43
CA HIS A 108 17.75 -3.50 9.69
C HIS A 108 17.31 -2.30 10.53
N LEU A 109 16.30 -2.46 11.39
CA LEU A 109 15.70 -1.36 12.14
C LEU A 109 16.32 -1.11 13.53
N LYS A 110 17.35 -1.85 13.95
CA LYS A 110 18.02 -1.65 15.26
C LYS A 110 18.46 -0.21 15.51
N ASP A 111 18.90 0.48 14.46
CA ASP A 111 19.42 1.85 14.57
C ASP A 111 18.33 2.91 14.29
N TRP A 112 17.11 2.49 13.95
CA TRP A 112 15.97 3.40 13.77
C TRP A 112 15.32 3.68 15.11
N THR A 113 14.93 4.93 15.37
CA THR A 113 14.05 5.29 16.49
C THR A 113 12.60 4.96 16.15
N ASP A 114 11.73 4.84 17.16
CA ASP A 114 10.31 4.62 16.89
C ASP A 114 9.67 5.82 16.17
N GLY A 115 10.15 7.04 16.44
CA GLY A 115 9.77 8.24 15.70
C GLY A 115 10.11 8.19 14.22
N GLU A 116 11.29 7.66 13.86
CA GLU A 116 11.71 7.49 12.46
C GLU A 116 10.86 6.43 11.74
N ILE A 117 10.53 5.32 12.41
CA ILE A 117 9.62 4.30 11.85
C ILE A 117 8.22 4.90 11.67
N PHE A 118 7.71 5.60 12.69
CA PHE A 118 6.42 6.27 12.65
C PHE A 118 6.33 7.27 11.48
N HIS A 119 7.37 8.09 11.30
CA HIS A 119 7.46 9.06 10.21
C HIS A 119 7.50 8.38 8.83
N ALA A 120 8.26 7.30 8.69
CA ALA A 120 8.29 6.52 7.43
C ALA A 120 6.93 5.93 7.08
N VAL A 121 6.26 5.31 8.05
CA VAL A 121 4.96 4.64 7.85
C VAL A 121 3.85 5.64 7.55
N THR A 122 3.84 6.79 8.20
CA THR A 122 2.69 7.72 8.16
C THR A 122 2.87 8.89 7.19
N GLU A 123 4.11 9.25 6.87
CA GLU A 123 4.41 10.42 6.05
C GLU A 123 5.26 10.09 4.83
N GLY A 124 5.81 8.87 4.75
CA GLY A 124 6.52 8.40 3.55
C GLY A 124 7.94 8.95 3.43
N VAL A 125 8.63 9.17 4.55
CA VAL A 125 10.01 9.68 4.58
C VAL A 125 10.90 8.74 5.37
N SER A 126 11.96 8.25 4.73
CA SER A 126 12.97 7.39 5.33
C SER A 126 13.82 8.13 6.37
N LYS A 127 14.51 7.39 7.25
CA LYS A 127 15.45 7.92 8.25
C LYS A 127 16.50 8.88 7.67
N ASP A 128 16.93 8.66 6.44
CA ASP A 128 17.90 9.48 5.72
C ASP A 128 17.25 10.64 4.92
N GLY A 129 15.96 10.91 5.13
CA GLY A 129 15.22 12.00 4.49
C GLY A 129 14.71 11.68 3.08
N ARG A 130 14.98 10.49 2.54
CA ARG A 130 14.49 10.10 1.21
C ARG A 130 12.98 9.87 1.21
N ALA A 131 12.30 10.36 0.18
CA ALA A 131 10.90 10.05 -0.07
C ALA A 131 10.70 8.56 -0.42
N LEU A 132 9.67 7.95 0.15
CA LEU A 132 9.24 6.58 -0.11
C LEU A 132 8.15 6.59 -1.19
N PHE A 133 8.27 5.68 -2.16
CA PHE A 133 7.28 5.55 -3.22
C PHE A 133 5.95 5.04 -2.63
N PRO A 134 4.80 5.61 -3.03
CA PRO A 134 3.51 5.36 -2.38
C PRO A 134 2.90 3.99 -2.71
N ILE A 135 3.72 3.00 -3.09
CA ILE A 135 3.33 1.58 -3.08
C ILE A 135 3.13 1.09 -1.64
N MET A 136 3.94 1.60 -0.71
CA MET A 136 3.60 1.59 0.71
C MET A 136 2.62 2.76 0.93
N PRO A 137 1.36 2.50 1.32
CA PRO A 137 0.30 3.52 1.31
C PRO A 137 0.38 4.43 2.53
N HIS A 138 1.52 5.10 2.70
CA HIS A 138 1.80 6.01 3.83
C HIS A 138 0.73 7.11 3.97
N HIS A 139 0.22 7.63 2.85
CA HIS A 139 -0.86 8.61 2.82
C HIS A 139 -2.19 8.10 3.41
N LEU A 140 -2.43 6.79 3.42
CA LEU A 140 -3.59 6.19 4.10
C LEU A 140 -3.27 5.92 5.57
N TYR A 141 -2.08 5.40 5.86
CA TYR A 141 -1.63 5.14 7.24
C TYR A 141 -1.51 6.42 8.08
N GLY A 142 -1.12 7.54 7.45
CA GLY A 142 -1.13 8.87 8.06
C GLY A 142 -2.51 9.43 8.37
N GLN A 143 -3.59 8.72 8.04
CA GLN A 143 -4.97 9.07 8.44
C GLN A 143 -5.50 8.20 9.59
N LEU A 144 -4.73 7.21 10.04
CA LEU A 144 -5.16 6.29 11.09
C LEU A 144 -4.98 6.90 12.49
N ASP A 145 -5.39 6.16 13.53
CA ASP A 145 -5.09 6.50 14.90
C ASP A 145 -3.62 6.18 15.19
N LYS A 146 -2.96 7.10 15.90
CA LYS A 146 -1.55 6.93 16.29
C LYS A 146 -1.35 5.63 17.07
N ASN A 147 -2.30 5.24 17.90
CA ASN A 147 -2.21 4.02 18.70
C ASN A 147 -2.11 2.76 17.84
N ASP A 148 -2.80 2.70 16.71
CA ASP A 148 -2.71 1.56 15.77
C ASP A 148 -1.35 1.56 15.06
N ILE A 149 -0.82 2.72 14.68
CA ILE A 149 0.54 2.83 14.11
C ILE A 149 1.60 2.42 15.14
N GLU A 150 1.48 2.91 16.37
CA GLU A 150 2.37 2.52 17.47
C GLU A 150 2.25 1.01 17.78
N ALA A 151 1.06 0.42 17.66
CA ALA A 151 0.88 -1.02 17.80
C ALA A 151 1.66 -1.79 16.73
N VAL A 152 1.57 -1.36 15.47
CA VAL A 152 2.36 -1.93 14.38
C VAL A 152 3.85 -1.81 14.66
N ILE A 153 4.33 -0.66 15.18
CA ILE A 153 5.73 -0.48 15.58
C ILE A 153 6.11 -1.46 16.69
N ALA A 154 5.27 -1.62 17.73
CA ALA A 154 5.52 -2.58 18.80
C ALA A 154 5.66 -4.02 18.26
N TYR A 155 4.79 -4.41 17.32
CA TYR A 155 4.90 -5.70 16.64
C TYR A 155 6.19 -5.82 15.82
N ILE A 156 6.54 -4.82 15.03
CA ILE A 156 7.79 -4.79 14.25
C ILE A 156 9.02 -4.95 15.16
N ARG A 157 9.03 -4.29 16.32
CA ARG A 157 10.09 -4.42 17.33
C ARG A 157 10.16 -5.82 17.96
N SER A 158 9.03 -6.53 18.01
CA SER A 158 8.96 -7.89 18.56
C SER A 158 9.43 -8.98 17.58
N LEU A 159 9.62 -8.65 16.29
CA LEU A 159 10.06 -9.61 15.28
C LEU A 159 11.45 -10.16 15.61
N LYS A 160 11.67 -11.44 15.26
CA LYS A 160 13.01 -12.03 15.29
C LYS A 160 13.90 -11.35 14.24
N PRO A 161 15.16 -11.02 14.54
CA PRO A 161 16.09 -10.53 13.54
C PRO A 161 16.29 -11.58 12.45
N ILE A 162 16.13 -11.18 11.18
CA ILE A 162 16.43 -12.02 10.03
C ILE A 162 17.46 -11.28 9.18
N GLU A 163 18.62 -11.90 8.95
CA GLU A 163 19.64 -11.32 8.07
C GLU A 163 19.14 -11.31 6.62
N SER A 164 18.93 -10.11 6.11
CA SER A 164 18.63 -9.86 4.71
C SER A 164 18.99 -8.42 4.38
N LYS A 165 19.89 -8.23 3.41
CA LYS A 165 20.32 -6.93 2.89
C LYS A 165 19.65 -6.72 1.54
N ASN A 166 18.65 -5.86 1.50
CA ASN A 166 17.94 -5.51 0.28
C ASN A 166 18.60 -4.28 -0.38
N GLU A 167 18.55 -4.21 -1.70
CA GLU A 167 19.01 -3.03 -2.43
C GLU A 167 18.15 -1.81 -2.09
N ILE A 168 18.72 -0.62 -2.22
CA ILE A 168 18.00 0.64 -2.00
C ILE A 168 17.12 0.90 -3.24
N SER A 169 15.86 1.24 -2.98
CA SER A 169 14.91 1.60 -4.04
C SER A 169 15.39 2.81 -4.86
N SER A 170 15.12 2.79 -6.16
CA SER A 170 15.45 3.87 -7.09
C SER A 170 14.28 4.21 -8.01
N SER A 171 14.17 5.48 -8.37
CA SER A 171 13.16 5.98 -9.30
C SER A 171 13.79 6.34 -10.63
N ASP A 172 13.10 6.04 -11.73
CA ASP A 172 13.52 6.49 -13.06
C ASP A 172 13.21 7.97 -13.27
N PHE A 173 13.82 8.59 -14.28
CA PHE A 173 13.41 9.93 -14.70
C PHE A 173 12.02 9.89 -15.38
N PRO A 174 11.10 10.83 -15.08
CA PRO A 174 11.21 11.98 -14.17
C PRO A 174 10.74 11.72 -12.73
N MET A 175 10.39 10.47 -12.39
CA MET A 175 9.86 10.12 -11.07
C MET A 175 10.85 10.40 -9.93
N ASN A 176 12.15 10.33 -10.18
CA ASN A 176 13.20 10.70 -9.23
C ASN A 176 13.15 12.15 -8.72
N PHE A 177 12.42 13.04 -9.41
CA PHE A 177 12.06 14.38 -8.92
C PHE A 177 10.65 14.39 -8.31
N ILE A 178 9.68 13.80 -9.02
CA ILE A 178 8.27 13.81 -8.60
C ILE A 178 8.09 13.17 -7.23
N ILE A 179 8.81 12.09 -6.92
CA ILE A 179 8.70 11.34 -5.67
C ILE A 179 8.90 12.22 -4.43
N ASN A 180 9.77 13.23 -4.51
CA ASN A 180 10.02 14.16 -3.40
C ASN A 180 8.82 15.07 -3.08
N THR A 181 7.83 15.16 -3.98
CA THR A 181 6.60 15.95 -3.80
C THR A 181 5.42 15.13 -3.26
N ILE A 182 5.57 13.81 -3.17
CA ILE A 182 4.50 12.88 -2.78
C ILE A 182 4.29 12.83 -1.26
N PRO A 183 5.33 12.74 -0.41
CA PRO A 183 5.20 12.76 1.04
C PRO A 183 4.36 13.96 1.54
N LYS A 184 3.49 13.70 2.51
CA LYS A 184 2.63 14.71 3.14
C LYS A 184 2.62 14.49 4.64
N LYS A 185 2.40 15.58 5.38
CA LYS A 185 2.17 15.49 6.82
C LYS A 185 0.95 14.62 7.11
N ALA A 186 1.06 13.77 8.12
CA ALA A 186 -0.03 12.93 8.54
C ALA A 186 -1.19 13.77 9.12
N ALA A 187 -2.41 13.30 8.86
CA ALA A 187 -3.66 13.90 9.33
C ALA A 187 -4.42 12.85 10.14
N PHE A 188 -3.86 12.49 11.29
CA PHE A 188 -4.36 11.42 12.15
C PHE A 188 -5.82 11.61 12.55
N THR A 189 -6.55 10.49 12.62
CA THR A 189 -7.90 10.42 13.19
C THR A 189 -7.87 9.62 14.48
N THR A 190 -9.01 9.48 15.15
CA THR A 190 -9.15 8.55 16.27
C THR A 190 -9.91 7.32 15.84
N ILE A 191 -9.63 6.15 16.42
CA ILE A 191 -10.40 4.93 16.13
C ILE A 191 -11.88 5.17 16.49
N PRO A 192 -12.81 5.10 15.51
CA PRO A 192 -14.23 5.24 15.82
C PRO A 192 -14.69 4.05 16.67
N PRO A 193 -15.65 4.24 17.59
CA PRO A 193 -16.20 3.11 18.34
C PRO A 193 -16.87 2.13 17.36
N LYS A 194 -16.72 0.82 17.58
CA LYS A 194 -17.29 -0.20 16.68
C LYS A 194 -18.81 -0.12 16.54
N THR A 195 -19.50 0.47 17.52
CA THR A 195 -20.94 0.78 17.45
C THR A 195 -21.28 1.80 16.37
N ASP A 196 -20.35 2.70 16.00
CA ASP A 196 -20.44 3.56 14.82
C ASP A 196 -19.92 2.80 13.59
N LYS A 197 -20.76 1.90 13.09
CA LYS A 197 -20.42 0.95 12.03
C LYS A 197 -19.88 1.61 10.77
N LEU A 198 -20.37 2.81 10.43
CA LEU A 198 -20.01 3.48 9.19
C LEU A 198 -18.61 4.12 9.28
N ASN A 199 -18.37 4.92 10.33
CA ASN A 199 -17.06 5.54 10.50
C ASN A 199 -15.99 4.51 10.85
N TYR A 200 -16.32 3.49 11.65
CA TYR A 200 -15.40 2.37 11.90
C TYR A 200 -15.09 1.58 10.62
N GLY A 201 -16.10 1.33 9.79
CA GLY A 201 -15.90 0.70 8.47
C GLY A 201 -14.99 1.52 7.56
N LYS A 202 -15.18 2.84 7.51
CA LYS A 202 -14.29 3.78 6.80
C LYS A 202 -12.86 3.71 7.34
N TYR A 203 -12.70 3.66 8.65
CA TYR A 203 -11.40 3.58 9.30
C TYR A 203 -10.66 2.30 8.90
N ILE A 204 -11.30 1.14 9.06
CA ILE A 204 -10.68 -0.16 8.77
C ILE A 204 -10.41 -0.34 7.27
N ILE A 205 -11.32 0.03 6.38
CA ILE A 205 -11.05 -0.07 4.92
C ILE A 205 -9.92 0.86 4.46
N THR A 206 -9.74 2.00 5.15
CA THR A 206 -8.60 2.91 4.92
C THR A 206 -7.30 2.24 5.36
N ALA A 207 -7.30 1.62 6.55
CA ALA A 207 -6.15 0.86 7.05
C ALA A 207 -5.81 -0.32 6.14
N SER A 208 -6.81 -0.99 5.57
CA SER A 208 -6.64 -2.10 4.62
C SER A 208 -6.30 -1.68 3.20
N ALA A 209 -6.22 -0.39 2.91
CA ALA A 209 -5.83 0.15 1.61
C ALA A 209 -6.59 -0.46 0.41
N CYS A 210 -7.84 -0.94 0.60
CA CYS A 210 -8.59 -1.62 -0.46
C CYS A 210 -8.79 -0.71 -1.69
N MET A 211 -8.90 0.60 -1.46
CA MET A 211 -9.01 1.63 -2.50
C MET A 211 -7.86 1.57 -3.49
N GLY A 212 -6.63 1.31 -3.02
CA GLY A 212 -5.43 1.26 -3.86
C GLY A 212 -5.53 0.17 -4.92
N CYS A 213 -6.01 -1.01 -4.56
CA CYS A 213 -6.17 -2.12 -5.50
C CYS A 213 -7.49 -2.08 -6.27
N HIS A 214 -8.57 -1.62 -5.65
CA HIS A 214 -9.93 -1.67 -6.21
C HIS A 214 -10.39 -0.36 -6.86
N THR A 215 -9.46 0.53 -7.21
CA THR A 215 -9.74 1.73 -8.00
C THR A 215 -8.82 1.73 -9.20
N LYS A 216 -9.36 1.91 -10.41
CA LYS A 216 -8.53 1.99 -11.61
C LYS A 216 -7.49 3.10 -11.46
N GLN A 217 -6.24 2.80 -11.84
CA GLN A 217 -5.16 3.77 -11.83
C GLN A 217 -4.48 3.86 -13.20
N GLU A 218 -4.07 5.07 -13.56
CA GLU A 218 -3.23 5.33 -14.73
C GLU A 218 -2.06 6.21 -14.29
N LYS A 219 -0.82 5.73 -14.51
CA LYS A 219 0.42 6.44 -14.12
C LYS A 219 0.43 6.88 -12.64
N GLY A 220 -0.06 6.02 -11.75
CA GLY A 220 -0.11 6.25 -10.30
C GLY A 220 -1.18 7.22 -9.84
N LYS A 221 -2.14 7.59 -10.70
CA LYS A 221 -3.30 8.41 -10.32
C LYS A 221 -4.57 7.59 -10.42
N PHE A 222 -5.44 7.69 -9.42
CA PHE A 222 -6.79 7.16 -9.51
C PHE A 222 -7.54 7.81 -10.68
N VAL A 223 -8.16 6.97 -11.50
CA VAL A 223 -9.00 7.37 -12.63
C VAL A 223 -10.35 6.67 -12.52
N GLY A 224 -11.43 7.42 -12.73
CA GLY A 224 -12.78 6.92 -12.47
C GLY A 224 -13.15 6.94 -10.98
N GLU A 225 -14.25 6.27 -10.66
CA GLU A 225 -14.84 6.28 -9.32
C GLU A 225 -14.10 5.35 -8.35
N LEU A 226 -14.00 5.77 -7.09
CA LEU A 226 -13.34 5.01 -6.03
C LEU A 226 -14.02 3.66 -5.83
N TYR A 227 -13.23 2.61 -5.62
CA TYR A 227 -13.71 1.24 -5.40
C TYR A 227 -14.45 0.59 -6.59
N ALA A 228 -14.54 1.26 -7.74
CA ALA A 228 -15.25 0.74 -8.91
C ALA A 228 -14.50 -0.37 -9.66
N GLY A 229 -13.30 -0.76 -9.23
CA GLY A 229 -12.50 -1.81 -9.83
C GLY A 229 -11.84 -1.41 -11.15
N GLY A 230 -11.36 -2.40 -11.89
CA GLY A 230 -10.74 -2.23 -13.21
C GLY A 230 -9.25 -1.88 -13.19
N PHE A 231 -8.58 -1.91 -12.04
CA PHE A 231 -7.12 -1.79 -12.01
C PHE A 231 -6.47 -3.09 -12.51
N GLU A 232 -5.51 -2.96 -13.42
CA GLU A 232 -4.82 -4.08 -14.05
C GLU A 232 -3.54 -4.44 -13.29
N PHE A 233 -3.41 -5.70 -12.91
CA PHE A 233 -2.17 -6.27 -12.41
C PHE A 233 -1.65 -7.26 -13.46
N LYS A 234 -0.47 -6.95 -14.01
CA LYS A 234 0.21 -7.76 -15.01
C LYS A 234 1.13 -8.75 -14.32
N PHE A 235 1.01 -10.02 -14.64
CA PHE A 235 1.90 -11.05 -14.16
C PHE A 235 3.09 -11.25 -15.11
N PRO A 236 4.22 -11.78 -14.60
CA PRO A 236 5.40 -12.07 -15.43
C PRO A 236 5.13 -13.04 -16.59
N ASP A 237 4.13 -13.92 -16.46
CA ASP A 237 3.76 -14.85 -17.53
C ASP A 237 2.98 -14.17 -18.68
N GLY A 238 2.62 -12.89 -18.53
CA GLY A 238 1.85 -12.12 -19.50
C GLY A 238 0.33 -12.15 -19.28
N SER A 239 -0.14 -12.88 -18.27
CA SER A 239 -1.55 -12.82 -17.87
C SER A 239 -1.87 -11.51 -17.14
N VAL A 240 -3.14 -11.13 -17.16
CA VAL A 240 -3.63 -9.90 -16.54
C VAL A 240 -4.83 -10.21 -15.65
N VAL A 241 -4.75 -9.84 -14.38
CA VAL A 241 -5.89 -9.86 -13.47
C VAL A 241 -6.39 -8.43 -13.26
N ARG A 242 -7.71 -8.26 -13.12
CA ARG A 242 -8.33 -6.96 -12.87
C ARG A 242 -9.10 -6.95 -11.56
N SER A 243 -8.94 -5.88 -10.79
CA SER A 243 -9.65 -5.71 -9.52
C SER A 243 -11.16 -5.65 -9.73
N ALA A 244 -11.93 -6.35 -8.89
CA ALA A 244 -13.39 -6.30 -8.95
C ALA A 244 -13.95 -4.93 -8.52
N ASN A 245 -15.15 -4.61 -9.00
CA ASN A 245 -15.95 -3.49 -8.50
C ASN A 245 -16.50 -3.84 -7.11
N LEU A 246 -16.25 -2.99 -6.11
CA LEU A 246 -16.70 -3.16 -4.72
C LEU A 246 -17.87 -2.24 -4.34
N THR A 247 -18.32 -1.38 -5.25
CA THR A 247 -19.47 -0.48 -5.00
C THR A 247 -20.78 -1.28 -4.88
N PRO A 248 -21.88 -0.71 -4.32
CA PRO A 248 -23.14 -1.43 -4.17
C PRO A 248 -23.95 -1.54 -5.46
N ASP A 249 -23.30 -1.44 -6.63
CA ASP A 249 -23.96 -1.73 -7.89
C ASP A 249 -24.42 -3.20 -7.93
N LYS A 250 -25.70 -3.42 -8.23
CA LYS A 250 -26.32 -4.75 -8.22
C LYS A 250 -25.80 -5.66 -9.35
N THR A 251 -25.41 -5.07 -10.47
CA THR A 251 -25.07 -5.83 -11.69
C THR A 251 -23.60 -6.20 -11.79
N THR A 252 -22.72 -5.35 -11.28
CA THR A 252 -21.27 -5.44 -11.48
C THR A 252 -20.49 -5.39 -10.17
N GLY A 253 -21.11 -4.95 -9.07
CA GLY A 253 -20.50 -4.79 -7.75
C GLY A 253 -21.05 -5.74 -6.69
N LEU A 254 -21.16 -5.22 -5.47
CA LEU A 254 -21.60 -5.95 -4.27
C LEU A 254 -23.08 -5.74 -3.93
N GLY A 255 -23.87 -5.09 -4.79
CA GLY A 255 -25.25 -4.71 -4.45
C GLY A 255 -26.19 -5.87 -4.12
N ASP A 256 -25.92 -7.06 -4.68
CA ASP A 256 -26.70 -8.29 -4.41
C ASP A 256 -25.99 -9.24 -3.43
N TRP A 257 -24.89 -8.81 -2.80
CA TRP A 257 -24.21 -9.61 -1.78
C TRP A 257 -24.82 -9.36 -0.42
N THR A 258 -25.06 -10.42 0.35
CA THR A 258 -25.30 -10.29 1.79
C THR A 258 -23.99 -10.11 2.55
N VAL A 259 -24.06 -9.62 3.79
CA VAL A 259 -22.87 -9.51 4.65
C VAL A 259 -22.24 -10.87 4.91
N GLU A 260 -23.02 -11.93 5.07
CA GLU A 260 -22.53 -13.30 5.27
C GLU A 260 -21.76 -13.80 4.05
N LYS A 261 -22.24 -13.49 2.84
CA LYS A 261 -21.52 -13.81 1.60
C LYS A 261 -20.20 -13.05 1.51
N PHE A 262 -20.19 -11.77 1.87
CA PHE A 262 -18.97 -10.97 1.89
C PHE A 262 -17.95 -11.50 2.91
N VAL A 263 -18.34 -11.67 4.17
CA VAL A 263 -17.48 -12.21 5.22
C VAL A 263 -17.01 -13.62 4.87
N GLY A 264 -17.93 -14.48 4.41
CA GLY A 264 -17.64 -15.84 3.97
C GLY A 264 -16.59 -15.90 2.87
N ARG A 265 -16.61 -14.96 1.91
CA ARG A 265 -15.63 -14.90 0.83
C ARG A 265 -14.19 -14.78 1.34
N PHE A 266 -13.96 -14.06 2.43
CA PHE A 266 -12.64 -13.99 3.07
C PHE A 266 -12.39 -15.22 3.94
N LYS A 267 -13.38 -15.61 4.74
CA LYS A 267 -13.22 -16.67 5.75
C LYS A 267 -13.05 -18.07 5.18
N THR A 268 -13.43 -18.32 3.93
CA THR A 268 -13.11 -19.60 3.25
C THR A 268 -11.61 -19.90 3.24
N TYR A 269 -10.75 -18.88 3.26
CA TYR A 269 -9.29 -19.05 3.22
C TYR A 269 -8.65 -19.14 4.62
N ALA A 270 -9.44 -19.01 5.69
CA ALA A 270 -8.98 -19.12 7.09
C ALA A 270 -9.07 -20.54 7.65
N ASP A 271 -9.71 -21.46 6.93
CA ASP A 271 -9.86 -22.83 7.37
C ASP A 271 -8.49 -23.52 7.45
N SER A 272 -8.19 -24.14 8.59
CA SER A 272 -6.96 -24.92 8.80
C SER A 272 -6.78 -26.07 7.80
N ALA A 273 -7.86 -26.56 7.19
CA ALA A 273 -7.84 -27.57 6.15
C ALA A 273 -7.66 -26.98 4.74
N TYR A 274 -7.70 -25.64 4.59
CA TYR A 274 -7.49 -25.00 3.31
C TYR A 274 -6.03 -25.14 2.87
N ILE A 275 -5.82 -25.93 1.82
CA ILE A 275 -4.53 -26.08 1.17
C ILE A 275 -4.49 -25.14 -0.02
N ASN A 276 -3.55 -24.19 0.00
CA ASN A 276 -3.32 -23.30 -1.13
C ASN A 276 -2.95 -24.12 -2.37
N PRO A 277 -3.78 -24.10 -3.44
CA PRO A 277 -3.46 -24.83 -4.64
C PRO A 277 -2.26 -24.20 -5.34
N GLN A 278 -1.45 -25.04 -5.97
CA GLN A 278 -0.42 -24.61 -6.91
C GLN A 278 -1.10 -24.07 -8.18
N VAL A 279 -0.58 -22.98 -8.74
CA VAL A 279 -1.10 -22.36 -9.96
C VAL A 279 -0.13 -22.62 -11.10
N LYS A 280 -0.60 -23.29 -12.15
CA LYS A 280 0.21 -23.55 -13.36
C LYS A 280 0.22 -22.31 -14.27
N PRO A 281 1.19 -22.19 -15.19
CA PRO A 281 1.17 -21.14 -16.20
C PRO A 281 -0.19 -21.09 -16.93
N LYS A 282 -0.71 -19.89 -17.18
CA LYS A 282 -2.02 -19.63 -17.82
C LYS A 282 -3.26 -19.93 -16.96
N GLU A 283 -3.12 -20.53 -15.77
CA GLU A 283 -4.23 -20.66 -14.83
C GLU A 283 -4.52 -19.33 -14.11
N PHE A 284 -5.71 -19.22 -13.52
CA PHE A 284 -6.11 -18.00 -12.81
C PHE A 284 -5.24 -17.76 -11.57
N GLN A 285 -4.55 -16.63 -11.56
CA GLN A 285 -3.83 -16.11 -10.40
C GLN A 285 -4.40 -14.75 -9.97
N THR A 286 -4.20 -14.39 -8.71
CA THR A 286 -4.63 -13.12 -8.15
C THR A 286 -3.55 -12.48 -7.29
N THR A 287 -3.51 -11.15 -7.29
CA THR A 287 -2.69 -10.35 -6.36
C THR A 287 -3.41 -10.08 -5.04
N MET A 288 -4.73 -10.32 -4.98
CA MET A 288 -5.52 -10.13 -3.78
C MET A 288 -5.11 -11.15 -2.73
N SER A 289 -4.58 -10.68 -1.59
CA SER A 289 -4.04 -11.50 -0.50
C SER A 289 -5.13 -12.17 0.34
N TRP A 290 -5.85 -13.11 -0.27
CA TRP A 290 -7.01 -13.76 0.32
C TRP A 290 -6.69 -14.44 1.65
N THR A 291 -5.58 -15.19 1.72
CA THR A 291 -5.21 -15.92 2.94
C THR A 291 -4.83 -15.01 4.10
N MET A 292 -4.28 -13.83 3.82
CA MET A 292 -3.92 -12.86 4.86
C MET A 292 -5.16 -12.10 5.35
N TYR A 293 -6.01 -11.60 4.44
CA TYR A 293 -7.27 -10.97 4.84
C TYR A 293 -8.26 -11.94 5.50
N ALA A 294 -8.11 -13.25 5.30
CA ALA A 294 -8.93 -14.26 5.97
C ALA A 294 -8.81 -14.19 7.51
N GLY A 295 -7.68 -13.70 8.03
CA GLY A 295 -7.45 -13.50 9.47
C GLY A 295 -8.12 -12.26 10.05
N MET A 296 -8.73 -11.38 9.26
CA MET A 296 -9.45 -10.21 9.76
C MET A 296 -10.62 -10.61 10.65
N ASP A 297 -10.90 -9.85 11.71
CA ASP A 297 -12.08 -10.08 12.55
C ASP A 297 -13.36 -10.00 11.70
N THR A 298 -14.34 -10.84 12.02
CA THR A 298 -15.64 -10.84 11.30
C THR A 298 -16.37 -9.51 11.45
N GLU A 299 -16.19 -8.84 12.59
CA GLU A 299 -16.73 -7.51 12.85
C GLU A 299 -16.08 -6.44 11.97
N ASP A 300 -14.77 -6.52 11.75
CA ASP A 300 -14.03 -5.61 10.87
C ASP A 300 -14.45 -5.81 9.40
N LEU A 301 -14.56 -7.06 8.95
CA LEU A 301 -15.08 -7.38 7.61
C LEU A 301 -16.54 -6.90 7.43
N THR A 302 -17.36 -7.03 8.47
CA THR A 302 -18.74 -6.53 8.47
C THR A 302 -18.78 -5.01 8.38
N ALA A 303 -17.91 -4.31 9.11
CA ALA A 303 -17.80 -2.86 9.05
C ALA A 303 -17.34 -2.37 7.68
N ILE A 304 -16.34 -3.03 7.07
CA ILE A 304 -15.92 -2.76 5.68
C ILE A 304 -17.10 -2.91 4.73
N TYR A 305 -17.85 -4.02 4.82
CA TYR A 305 -19.03 -4.24 3.98
C TYR A 305 -20.06 -3.13 4.14
N ASN A 306 -20.40 -2.75 5.38
CA ASN A 306 -21.36 -1.67 5.64
C ASN A 306 -20.91 -0.33 5.04
N TYR A 307 -19.61 -0.01 5.13
CA TYR A 307 -19.06 1.18 4.51
C TYR A 307 -19.15 1.10 2.97
N LEU A 308 -18.77 -0.02 2.36
CA LEU A 308 -18.87 -0.21 0.92
C LEU A 308 -20.32 -0.08 0.42
N GLN A 309 -21.30 -0.62 1.17
CA GLN A 309 -22.72 -0.51 0.83
C GLN A 309 -23.27 0.91 0.97
N SER A 310 -22.59 1.80 1.70
CA SER A 310 -22.97 3.21 1.82
C SER A 310 -22.52 4.07 0.64
N LEU A 311 -21.63 3.56 -0.22
CA LEU A 311 -21.08 4.30 -1.35
C LEU A 311 -22.13 4.45 -2.47
N SER A 312 -21.90 5.40 -3.37
CA SER A 312 -22.69 5.48 -4.60
C SER A 312 -22.42 4.25 -5.49
N PRO A 313 -23.46 3.61 -6.05
CA PRO A 313 -23.27 2.49 -6.97
C PRO A 313 -22.65 2.97 -8.28
N VAL A 314 -21.69 2.21 -8.80
CA VAL A 314 -21.04 2.48 -10.08
C VAL A 314 -21.15 1.25 -10.94
N ASN A 315 -21.78 1.38 -12.11
CA ASN A 315 -21.85 0.28 -13.06
C ASN A 315 -20.51 0.19 -13.83
N ASN A 316 -19.69 -0.80 -13.48
CA ASN A 316 -18.41 -1.05 -14.13
C ASN A 316 -18.16 -2.54 -14.25
N LYS A 317 -18.44 -3.11 -15.42
CA LYS A 317 -18.20 -4.52 -15.72
C LYS A 317 -16.72 -4.75 -15.99
N VAL A 318 -16.08 -5.57 -15.16
CA VAL A 318 -14.64 -5.88 -15.27
C VAL A 318 -14.43 -7.32 -15.71
N GLU A 319 -13.65 -7.52 -16.77
CA GLU A 319 -13.09 -8.83 -17.11
C GLU A 319 -12.01 -9.20 -16.09
N LYS A 320 -12.32 -10.15 -15.21
CA LYS A 320 -11.47 -10.48 -14.06
C LYS A 320 -10.09 -11.01 -14.44
N PHE A 321 -9.99 -11.78 -15.52
CA PHE A 321 -8.75 -12.45 -15.90
C PHE A 321 -8.65 -12.61 -17.40
N THR A 322 -7.50 -12.21 -17.94
CA THR A 322 -7.09 -12.48 -19.32
C THR A 322 -5.84 -13.37 -19.26
N PRO A 323 -5.88 -14.60 -19.80
CA PRO A 323 -4.74 -15.51 -19.75
C PRO A 323 -3.59 -15.03 -20.63
N ALA A 324 -2.38 -15.51 -20.34
CA ALA A 324 -1.22 -15.28 -21.19
C ALA A 324 -1.43 -15.93 -22.58
N LYS A 325 -1.01 -15.23 -23.63
CA LYS A 325 -1.08 -15.72 -25.02
C LYS A 325 -0.11 -16.89 -25.21
#